data_AF-A0A537RA30-F1
#
_entry.id   AF-A0A537RA30-F1
#
_cell.length_a   1.000
_cell.length_b   1.000
_cell.length_c   1.000
_cell.angle_alpha   90.00
_cell.angle_beta   90.00
_cell.angle_gamma   90.00
#
_symmetry.space_group_name_H-M   'P 1'
#
loop_
_entity.id
_entity.type
_entity.pdbx_description
1 polymer ?
#
loop_
_entity_poly.entity_id
_entity_poly.type
_entity_poly.pdbx_seq_one_letter_code
_entity_poly.pdbx_strand_id
1 'polypeptide(L)' 'MAAISHVFTIRRTAQILGRDEDLLWELSDQLEPEDGKLWVYDIDGAETPAFTHDGIEALREIIKDQIDRAG' A
#
# COMPACT_ATOMS: atom_id res chain seq x y z
N MET A 1 8.06 10.89 -14.74
CA MET A 1 8.06 10.01 -13.57
C MET A 1 9.32 10.31 -12.78
N ALA A 2 9.19 10.81 -11.54
CA ALA A 2 10.36 10.90 -10.68
C ALA A 2 10.84 9.48 -10.35
N ALA A 3 12.15 9.26 -10.25
CA ALA A 3 12.66 7.97 -9.84
C ALA A 3 12.18 7.65 -8.42
N ILE A 4 11.69 6.43 -8.20
CA ILE A 4 11.31 5.95 -6.88
C ILE A 4 12.59 5.84 -6.05
N SER A 5 12.71 6.71 -5.03
CA SER A 5 13.90 6.75 -4.16
C SER A 5 13.76 5.83 -2.94
N HIS A 6 12.53 5.57 -2.51
CA HIS A 6 12.20 4.72 -1.37
C HIS A 6 10.74 4.26 -1.42
N VAL A 7 10.44 3.23 -0.65
CA VAL A 7 9.10 2.66 -0.43
C VAL A 7 8.89 2.39 1.05
N PHE A 8 7.63 2.23 1.45
CA PHE A 8 7.21 1.90 2.80
C PHE A 8 6.56 0.52 2.78
N THR A 9 7.05 -0.42 3.59
CA THR A 9 6.41 -1.75 3.72
C THR A 9 4.96 -1.62 4.17
N ILE A 10 4.13 -2.61 3.86
CA ILE A 10 2.70 -2.60 4.23
C ILE A 10 2.46 -2.31 5.72
N ARG A 11 3.31 -2.84 6.61
CA ARG A 11 3.31 -2.52 8.05
C ARG A 11 3.49 -1.04 8.33
N ARG A 12 4.44 -0.41 7.64
CA ARG A 12 4.69 1.02 7.79
C ARG A 12 3.55 1.83 7.21
N THR A 13 2.97 1.41 6.09
CA THR A 13 1.79 2.04 5.50
C THR A 13 0.56 1.93 6.40
N ALA A 14 0.32 0.78 7.03
CA ALA A 14 -0.74 0.56 8.02
C ALA A 14 -0.65 1.55 9.18
N GLN A 15 0.56 1.76 9.71
CA GLN A 15 0.83 2.79 10.73
C GLN A 15 0.54 4.20 10.22
N ILE A 16 0.92 4.52 8.97
CA ILE A 16 0.70 5.85 8.37
C ILE A 16 -0.80 6.13 8.17
N LEU A 17 -1.57 5.14 7.73
CA LEU A 17 -2.99 5.27 7.43
C LEU A 17 -3.89 5.06 8.66
N GLY A 18 -3.34 4.56 9.77
CA GLY A 18 -4.15 4.21 10.95
C GLY A 18 -5.18 3.14 10.62
N ARG A 19 -4.76 2.10 9.89
CA ARG A 19 -5.57 0.97 9.42
C ARG A 19 -4.84 -0.35 9.69
N ASP A 20 -5.58 -1.45 9.59
CA ASP A 20 -5.04 -2.79 9.78
C ASP A 20 -4.21 -3.26 8.56
N GLU A 21 -3.17 -4.08 8.80
CA GLU A 21 -2.32 -4.63 7.74
C GLU A 21 -3.10 -5.54 6.80
N ASP A 22 -3.99 -6.38 7.34
CA ASP A 22 -4.79 -7.34 6.56
C ASP A 22 -5.75 -6.60 5.62
N LEU A 23 -6.35 -5.52 6.10
CA LEU A 23 -7.18 -4.65 5.28
C LEU A 23 -6.38 -4.07 4.11
N LEU A 24 -5.18 -3.55 4.37
CA LEU A 24 -4.35 -3.01 3.31
C LEU A 24 -3.90 -4.09 2.32
N TRP A 25 -3.73 -5.33 2.77
CA TRP A 25 -3.37 -6.44 1.90
C TRP A 25 -4.46 -6.66 0.85
N GLU A 26 -5.71 -6.77 1.29
CA GLU A 26 -6.88 -6.94 0.41
C GLU A 26 -7.05 -5.77 -0.56
N LEU A 27 -6.92 -4.53 -0.07
CA LEU A 27 -7.07 -3.35 -0.92
C LEU A 27 -5.90 -3.19 -1.91
N SER A 28 -4.70 -3.67 -1.56
CA SER A 28 -3.54 -3.56 -2.42
C SER A 28 -3.68 -4.35 -3.72
N ASP A 29 -4.56 -5.35 -3.80
CA ASP A 29 -4.82 -6.09 -5.05
C ASP A 29 -5.53 -5.25 -6.11
N GLN A 30 -6.04 -4.07 -5.73
CA GLN A 30 -6.62 -3.10 -6.67
C GLN A 30 -5.57 -2.14 -7.26
N LEU A 31 -4.32 -2.20 -6.79
CA LEU A 31 -3.24 -1.32 -7.21
C LEU A 31 -2.27 -2.05 -8.14
N GLU A 32 -1.91 -1.37 -9.21
CA GLU A 32 -0.87 -1.79 -10.14
C GLU A 32 0.48 -1.15 -9.78
N PRO A 33 1.60 -1.60 -10.37
CA PRO A 33 2.90 -0.98 -10.17
C PRO A 33 2.93 0.53 -10.46
N GLU A 34 2.13 0.98 -11.43
CA GLU A 34 1.98 2.37 -11.82
C GLU A 34 1.30 3.22 -10.72
N ASP A 35 0.46 2.60 -9.89
CA ASP A 35 -0.17 3.26 -8.75
C ASP A 35 0.76 3.29 -7.52
N GLY A 36 1.95 2.71 -7.62
CA GLY A 36 2.96 2.77 -6.57
C GLY A 36 2.97 1.58 -5.61
N LYS A 37 2.34 0.45 -5.96
CA LYS A 37 2.52 -0.85 -5.28
C LYS A 37 3.74 -1.58 -5.85
N LEU A 38 4.62 -2.04 -4.97
CA LEU A 38 5.79 -2.84 -5.34
C LEU A 38 5.90 -4.06 -4.43
N TRP A 39 6.42 -5.15 -4.95
CA TRP A 39 6.74 -6.35 -4.16
C TRP A 39 8.18 -6.29 -3.67
N VAL A 40 8.37 -6.49 -2.38
CA VAL A 40 9.69 -6.63 -1.74
C VAL A 40 9.88 -8.10 -1.40
N TYR A 41 10.95 -8.68 -1.90
CA TYR A 41 11.35 -10.06 -1.63
C TYR A 41 12.53 -10.06 -0.65
N ASP A 42 12.39 -10.83 0.42
CA ASP A 42 13.41 -10.98 1.47
C ASP A 42 14.26 -12.24 1.26
N ILE A 43 15.34 -12.36 2.02
CA ILE A 43 16.32 -13.45 1.93
C ILE A 43 15.72 -14.83 2.21
N ASP A 44 14.61 -14.89 2.95
CA ASP A 44 13.92 -16.12 3.33
C ASP A 44 12.80 -16.51 2.34
N GLY A 45 12.71 -15.81 1.20
CA GLY A 45 11.62 -15.99 0.23
C GLY A 45 10.29 -15.41 0.71
N ALA A 46 10.28 -14.71 1.85
CA ALA A 46 9.14 -13.92 2.28
C ALA A 46 8.94 -12.75 1.30
N GLU A 47 7.70 -12.51 0.92
CA GLU A 47 7.33 -11.36 0.10
C GLU A 47 6.38 -10.45 0.88
N THR A 48 6.54 -9.14 0.69
CA THR A 48 5.65 -8.16 1.29
C THR A 48 5.42 -7.02 0.32
N PRO A 49 4.16 -6.55 0.17
CA PRO A 49 3.91 -5.35 -0.60
C PRO A 49 4.49 -4.13 0.13
N ALA A 50 5.01 -3.22 -0.65
CA ALA A 50 5.50 -1.92 -0.22
C ALA A 50 4.99 -0.84 -1.17
N PHE A 51 4.87 0.37 -0.64
CA PHE A 51 4.16 1.45 -1.31
C PHE A 51 5.05 2.69 -1.42
N THR A 52 5.01 3.35 -2.56
CA THR A 52 5.51 4.72 -2.70
C THR A 52 4.60 5.68 -1.94
N HIS A 53 4.96 6.97 -1.87
CA HIS A 53 4.03 7.97 -1.33
C HIS A 53 2.72 8.02 -2.12
N ASP A 54 2.80 7.96 -3.45
CA ASP A 54 1.63 7.94 -4.33
C ASP A 54 0.75 6.69 -4.08
N GLY A 55 1.36 5.53 -3.85
CA GLY A 55 0.62 4.31 -3.50
C GLY A 55 -0.08 4.37 -2.14
N ILE A 56 0.49 5.09 -1.16
CA ILE A 56 -0.17 5.34 0.12
C ILE A 56 -1.39 6.24 -0.07
N GLU A 57 -1.29 7.27 -0.92
CA GLU A 57 -2.41 8.16 -1.22
C GLU A 57 -3.49 7.47 -2.06
N ALA A 58 -3.10 6.56 -2.97
CA ALA A 58 -4.04 5.71 -3.69
C ALA A 58 -4.83 4.81 -2.73
N LEU A 59 -4.15 4.13 -1.79
CA LEU A 59 -4.82 3.36 -0.73
C LEU A 59 -5.76 4.23 0.11
N ARG A 60 -5.35 5.46 0.45
CA ARG A 60 -6.19 6.40 1.21
C ARG A 60 -7.50 6.68 0.49
N GLU A 61 -7.47 6.95 -0.81
CA GLU A 61 -8.70 7.21 -1.58
C GLU A 61 -9.57 5.94 -1.71
N ILE A 62 -8.97 4.75 -1.90
CA ILE A 62 -9.70 3.48 -1.90
C ILE A 62 -10.44 3.26 -0.57
N ILE A 63 -9.73 3.43 0.56
CA ILE A 63 -10.33 3.31 1.91
C ILE A 63 -11.48 4.30 2.08
N LYS A 64 -11.26 5.55 1.69
CA LYS A 64 -12.26 6.59 1.81
C LYS A 64 -13.51 6.27 1.00
N ASP A 65 -13.37 5.79 -0.24
CA ASP A 65 -14.49 5.49 -1.11
C ASP A 65 -15.23 4.19 -0.76
N GLN A 66 -14.52 3.15 -0.32
CA GLN A 66 -15.12 1.82 -0.07
C GLN A 66 -15.53 1.59 1.38
N ILE A 67 -14.87 2.25 2.33
CA ILE A 67 -15.04 1.99 3.77
C ILE A 67 -15.68 3.20 4.44
N ASP A 68 -15.03 4.36 4.35
CA ASP A 68 -15.49 5.53 5.11
C ASP A 68 -16.77 6.15 4.52
N ARG A 69 -17.03 5.94 3.22
CA ARG A 69 -18.26 6.39 2.52
C ARG A 69 -19.42 5.40 2.61
N ALA A 70 -19.15 4.16 3.03
CA ALA A 70 -20.17 3.14 3.25
C ALA A 70 -20.83 3.25 4.64
N GLY A 71 -20.48 4.27 5.43
CA GLY A 71 -21.03 4.59 6.75
C GLY A 71 -22.03 5.74 6.75
#